data_AF-A0A931T3A4-F1
#
_entry.id   AF-A0A931T3A4-F1
#
_cell.length_a   1.000
_cell.length_b   1.000
_cell.length_c   1.000
_cell.angle_alpha   90.00
_cell.angle_beta   90.00
_cell.angle_gamma   90.00
#
_symmetry.space_group_name_H-M   'P 1'
#
loop_
_entity.id
_entity.type
_entity.pdbx_description
1 polymer ?
#
loop_
_entity_poly.entity_id
_entity_poly.type
_entity_poly.pdbx_seq_one_letter_code
_entity_poly.pdbx_strand_id
1 'polypeptide(L)' 'MPVLTDQQRKFYETTLEVTRQEINDLKDQIDQELAKVKDRIADLQNAINASKQMYEAACTRLGVPNDLDDEGEGQD' A
#
# COMPACT_ATOMS: atom_id res chain seq x y z
N MET A 1 39.79 20.94 -17.84
CA MET A 1 39.04 19.70 -17.59
C MET A 1 39.31 18.77 -18.76
N PRO A 2 39.63 17.49 -18.54
CA PRO A 2 39.82 16.56 -19.64
C PRO A 2 38.49 16.39 -20.38
N VAL A 3 38.52 16.55 -21.70
CA VAL A 3 37.35 16.37 -22.56
C VAL A 3 37.15 14.86 -22.74
N LEU A 4 35.94 14.37 -22.49
CA LEU A 4 35.59 12.96 -22.70
C LEU A 4 35.80 12.56 -24.16
N THR A 5 36.29 11.36 -24.39
CA THR A 5 36.28 10.77 -25.74
C THR A 5 34.85 10.42 -26.16
N ASP A 6 34.60 10.31 -27.46
CA ASP A 6 33.26 9.95 -27.98
C ASP A 6 32.77 8.60 -27.44
N GLN A 7 33.68 7.64 -27.23
CA GLN A 7 33.36 6.36 -26.63
C GLN A 7 32.94 6.49 -25.16
N GLN A 8 33.64 7.31 -24.38
CA GLN A 8 33.29 7.57 -22.98
C GLN A 8 31.95 8.29 -22.89
N ARG A 9 31.72 9.28 -23.77
CA ARG A 9 30.44 9.99 -23.87
C ARG A 9 29.28 9.02 -24.13
N LYS A 10 29.42 8.18 -25.15
CA LYS A 10 28.38 7.19 -25.50
C LYS A 10 28.10 6.23 -24.35
N PHE A 11 29.13 5.74 -23.66
CA PHE A 11 28.96 4.88 -22.49
C PHE A 11 28.12 5.54 -21.39
N TYR A 12 28.43 6.79 -21.04
CA TYR A 12 27.68 7.51 -20.02
C TYR A 12 26.25 7.85 -20.47
N GLU A 13 26.04 8.21 -21.73
CA GLU A 13 24.70 8.44 -22.29
C GLU A 13 23.84 7.17 -22.21
N THR A 14 24.37 6.02 -22.62
CA THR A 14 23.67 4.73 -22.50
C THR A 14 23.41 4.37 -21.03
N THR A 15 24.39 4.58 -20.15
CA THR A 15 24.23 4.30 -18.72
C THR A 15 23.11 5.17 -18.12
N LEU A 16 23.04 6.45 -18.47
CA LEU A 16 21.99 7.36 -18.02
C LEU A 16 20.60 6.93 -18.51
N GLU A 17 20.49 6.47 -19.76
CA GLU A 17 19.24 5.97 -20.32
C GLU A 17 18.75 4.72 -19.59
N VAL A 18 19.63 3.72 -19.42
CA VAL A 18 19.32 2.48 -18.72
C VAL A 18 18.92 2.75 -17.26
N THR A 19 19.72 3.52 -16.53
CA THR A 19 19.42 3.85 -15.13
C THR A 19 18.11 4.64 -15.00
N ARG A 20 17.80 5.53 -15.95
CA ARG A 20 16.50 6.23 -15.96
C ARG A 20 15.35 5.25 -16.14
N GLN A 21 15.48 4.28 -17.03
CA GLN A 21 14.46 3.25 -17.22
C GLN A 21 14.28 2.42 -15.95
N GLU A 22 15.38 1.94 -15.36
CA GLU A 22 15.35 1.18 -14.10
C GLU A 22 14.64 1.95 -12.97
N ILE A 23 14.92 3.26 -12.84
CA ILE A 23 14.26 4.10 -11.85
C ILE A 23 12.74 4.16 -12.10
N ASN A 24 12.30 4.27 -13.34
CA ASN A 24 10.87 4.31 -13.66
C ASN A 24 10.21 2.95 -13.38
N ASP A 25 10.85 1.85 -13.76
CA ASP A 25 10.35 0.50 -13.48
C ASP A 25 10.22 0.24 -11.98
N LEU A 26 11.15 0.77 -11.17
CA LEU A 26 11.08 0.69 -9.71
C LEU A 26 9.93 1.52 -9.14
N LYS A 27 9.67 2.71 -9.70
CA LYS A 27 8.50 3.53 -9.29
C LYS A 27 7.19 2.83 -9.58
N ASP A 28 7.06 2.25 -10.77
CA ASP A 28 5.85 1.52 -11.16
C ASP A 28 5.62 0.30 -10.24
N GLN A 29 6.67 -0.41 -9.85
CA GLN A 29 6.58 -1.50 -8.86
C GLN A 29 6.12 -1.00 -7.49
N ILE A 30 6.64 0.14 -7.01
CA ILE A 30 6.21 0.73 -5.74
C ILE A 30 4.71 1.06 -5.79
N ASP A 31 4.24 1.69 -6.86
CA ASP A 31 2.83 2.07 -7.00
C ASP A 31 1.91 0.85 -7.06
N GLN A 32 2.34 -0.23 -7.72
CA GLN A 32 1.62 -1.50 -7.74
C GLN A 32 1.51 -2.13 -6.35
N GLU A 33 2.60 -2.16 -5.57
CA GLU A 33 2.57 -2.70 -4.21
C GLU A 33 1.71 -1.84 -3.28
N LEU A 34 1.76 -0.51 -3.41
CA LEU A 34 0.87 0.39 -2.68
C LEU A 34 -0.61 0.13 -2.99
N ALA A 35 -0.95 -0.13 -4.25
CA ALA A 35 -2.31 -0.50 -4.64
C ALA A 35 -2.76 -1.81 -3.97
N LYS A 36 -1.92 -2.85 -4.00
CA LYS A 36 -2.21 -4.14 -3.34
C LYS A 36 -2.41 -3.98 -1.83
N VAL A 37 -1.60 -3.15 -1.18
CA VAL A 37 -1.73 -2.87 0.26
C VAL A 37 -3.06 -2.18 0.55
N LYS A 38 -3.47 -1.20 -0.27
CA LYS A 38 -4.77 -0.52 -0.11
C LYS A 38 -5.94 -1.50 -0.25
N ASP A 39 -5.91 -2.36 -1.27
CA ASP A 39 -6.95 -3.38 -1.46
C ASP A 39 -7.00 -4.33 -0.26
N ARG A 40 -5.83 -4.76 0.23
CA ARG A 40 -5.74 -5.64 1.40
C ARG A 40 -6.29 -4.99 2.67
N ILE A 41 -6.04 -3.70 2.87
CA ILE A 41 -6.59 -2.95 4.01
C ILE A 41 -8.12 -2.89 3.92
N ALA A 42 -8.67 -2.62 2.73
CA ALA A 42 -10.11 -2.59 2.54
C ALA A 42 -10.76 -3.94 2.84
N ASP A 43 -10.17 -5.04 2.38
CA ASP A 43 -10.63 -6.41 2.68
C ASP A 43 -10.64 -6.69 4.19
N LEU A 44 -9.55 -6.33 4.89
CA LEU A 44 -9.45 -6.51 6.33
C LEU A 44 -10.49 -5.68 7.08
N GLN A 45 -10.71 -4.42 6.67
CA GLN A 45 -11.72 -3.58 7.29
C GLN A 45 -13.13 -4.17 7.10
N ASN A 46 -13.43 -4.71 5.92
CA ASN A 46 -14.69 -5.39 5.66
C ASN A 46 -14.87 -6.62 6.55
N ALA A 47 -13.81 -7.42 6.74
CA ALA A 47 -13.84 -8.58 7.63
C ALA A 47 -14.03 -8.19 9.10
N ILE A 48 -13.42 -7.09 9.55
CA ILE A 48 -13.63 -6.53 10.89
C ILE A 48 -15.08 -6.12 11.06
N ASN A 49 -15.65 -5.39 10.10
CA ASN A 49 -17.03 -4.93 10.17
C ASN A 49 -18.01 -6.12 10.22
N ALA A 50 -17.78 -7.17 9.42
CA ALA A 50 -18.59 -8.38 9.48
C ALA A 50 -18.47 -9.09 10.85
N SER A 51 -17.26 -9.15 11.40
CA SER A 51 -17.02 -9.74 12.73
C SER A 51 -17.73 -8.95 13.83
N LYS A 52 -17.71 -7.62 13.76
CA LYS A 52 -18.43 -6.73 14.69
C LYS A 52 -19.95 -6.97 14.64
N GLN A 53 -20.54 -7.09 13.45
CA GLN A 53 -21.97 -7.41 13.32
C GLN A 53 -22.34 -8.76 13.96
N MET A 54 -21.48 -9.78 13.78
CA MET A 54 -21.69 -11.08 14.42
C MET A 54 -21.58 -10.99 15.95
N TYR A 55 -20.63 -10.19 16.45
CA TYR A 55 -20.46 -9.94 17.88
C TYR A 55 -21.68 -9.24 18.48
N GLU A 56 -22.14 -8.16 17.85
CA GLU A 56 -23.35 -7.42 18.25
C GLU A 56 -24.58 -8.33 18.30
N ALA A 57 -24.77 -9.18 17.28
CA ALA A 57 -25.87 -10.14 17.25
C ALA A 57 -25.78 -11.16 18.41
N ALA A 58 -24.57 -11.59 18.78
CA ALA A 58 -24.36 -12.47 19.93
C ALA A 58 -24.68 -11.76 21.25
N CYS A 59 -24.19 -10.53 21.46
CA CYS A 59 -24.48 -9.72 22.64
C CYS A 59 -25.99 -9.50 22.82
N THR A 60 -26.67 -9.14 21.74
CA THR A 60 -28.13 -8.97 21.70
C THR A 60 -28.86 -10.24 22.13
N ARG A 61 -28.44 -11.41 21.61
CA ARG A 61 -29.06 -12.69 21.95
C ARG A 61 -28.80 -13.12 23.39
N LEU A 62 -27.65 -12.76 23.95
CA LEU A 62 -27.28 -13.06 25.33
C LEU A 62 -27.84 -12.04 26.33
N GLY A 63 -28.36 -10.90 25.85
CA GLY A 63 -28.86 -9.81 26.69
C GLY A 63 -27.75 -9.08 27.47
N VAL A 64 -26.52 -9.12 26.95
CA VAL A 64 -25.36 -8.45 27.56
C VAL A 64 -24.99 -7.19 26.77
N PRO A 65 -24.41 -6.16 27.41
CA PRO A 65 -23.93 -4.98 26.72
C PRO A 65 -22.86 -5.33 25.67
N ASN A 66 -22.88 -4.64 24.53
CA ASN A 66 -21.82 -4.69 23.53
C ASN A 66 -20.71 -3.70 23.90
N ASP A 67 -19.54 -4.20 24.24
CA ASP A 67 -18.35 -3.44 24.64
C ASP A 67 -17.47 -3.01 23.46
N LEU A 68 -17.72 -3.51 22.25
CA LEU A 68 -16.98 -3.14 21.03
C LEU A 68 -17.61 -1.98 20.24
N ASP A 69 -18.81 -1.53 20.64
CA ASP A 69 -19.49 -0.38 20.01
C ASP A 69 -18.77 0.95 20.30
N ASP A 70 -18.17 1.09 21.49
CA ASP A 70 -17.45 2.31 21.90
C ASP A 70 -16.08 2.49 21.18
N GLU A 71 -15.54 1.43 20.58
CA GLU A 71 -14.29 1.49 19.79
C GLU A 71 -14.53 1.96 18.33
N GLY A 72 -15.78 2.27 17.96
CA GLY A 72 -16.20 2.61 16.60
C GLY A 72 -16.05 4.08 16.18
N GLU A 73 -15.90 5.03 17.11
CA GLU A 73 -15.96 6.48 16.81
C GLU A 73 -14.59 7.19 16.75
N GLY A 74 -13.47 6.44 16.75
CA GLY A 74 -12.12 7.01 16.89
C GLY A 74 -11.16 6.76 15.74
N GLN A 75 -11.53 7.01 14.49
CA GLN A 75 -10.60 7.07 13.35
C GLN A 75 -11.03 8.17 12.36
N ASP A 76 -10.64 9.41 12.65
CA ASP A 76 -10.40 10.48 11.65
C ASP A 76 -9.08 10.21 10.89
#